data_AF-A0A0S2F705-F1
#
_entry.id   AF-A0A0S2F705-F1
#
_cell.length_a   1.000
_cell.length_b   1.000
_cell.length_c   1.000
_cell.angle_alpha   90.00
_cell.angle_beta   90.00
_cell.angle_gamma   90.00
#
_symmetry.space_group_name_H-M   'P 1'
#
loop_
_entity.id
_entity.type
_entity.pdbx_description
1 polymer ?
#
loop_
_entity_poly.entity_id
_entity_poly.type
_entity_poly.pdbx_seq_one_letter_code
_entity_poly.pdbx_strand_id
1 'polypeptide(L)'
;MSIFSKWFGTKTDGSENAAPMDLVTFAERYAAAVRAAWPEARVEIGHGAATADTRVDWHLPDGFKATHFLGNSYLRYLGAPQELEAIFAEQLAGARAIQRDFVSGPEAANAVILPVLKTRGWHETALQQARSFGSESMLPFIVEPLAGDLVLTYVEDTPDSMSFLSPSEAERRGFDRETLYTQALDNLTRFLPELDVQGGGGRYVARLDRNYDASMVLLFDHWRDRIEIKGDPVFAIAARDELMLCGSEDDDSVASLRDIADEIALSSSYNLSRALFIHRDGGLQVFAS
;
A
#
# COMPACT_ATOMS: atom_id res chain seq x y z
N MET A 1 25.93 -30.53 33.53
CA MET A 1 25.29 -31.84 33.28
C MET A 1 23.84 -31.73 33.78
N SER A 2 22.77 -32.16 33.10
CA SER A 2 22.60 -33.00 31.93
C SER A 2 21.27 -32.68 31.20
N ILE A 3 21.21 -32.51 29.88
CA ILE A 3 20.86 -33.46 28.78
C ILE A 3 19.54 -34.26 28.93
N PHE A 4 18.58 -33.96 28.05
CA PHE A 4 17.76 -34.87 27.20
C PHE A 4 16.89 -36.02 27.77
N SER A 5 15.59 -35.84 27.52
CA SER A 5 14.70 -36.76 26.78
C SER A 5 13.95 -37.89 27.51
N LYS A 6 12.63 -37.81 27.30
CA LYS A 6 11.67 -38.89 27.01
C LYS A 6 11.35 -39.88 28.14
N TRP A 7 10.12 -39.76 28.65
CA TRP A 7 9.20 -40.89 28.45
C TRP A 7 7.75 -40.45 28.32
N PHE A 8 7.11 -40.99 27.30
CA PHE A 8 5.82 -40.63 26.73
C PHE A 8 4.65 -40.96 27.65
N GLY A 9 3.62 -40.12 27.58
CA GLY A 9 2.28 -40.39 28.09
C GLY A 9 1.27 -39.62 27.26
N THR A 10 0.91 -40.22 26.13
CA THR A 10 -0.01 -39.73 25.09
C THR A 10 -1.40 -39.47 25.64
N LYS A 11 -1.93 -38.26 25.46
CA LYS A 11 -3.34 -37.98 25.19
C LYS A 11 -3.44 -36.75 24.30
N THR A 12 -3.24 -36.97 23.00
CA THR A 12 -3.86 -36.14 21.96
C THR A 12 -5.37 -36.35 22.10
N ASP A 13 -6.07 -35.33 22.61
CA ASP A 13 -7.51 -35.22 22.41
C ASP A 13 -7.78 -35.15 20.91
N GLY A 14 -8.71 -35.99 20.46
CA GLY A 14 -9.06 -36.10 19.05
C GLY A 14 -9.74 -34.84 18.55
N SER A 15 -9.01 -33.99 17.83
CA SER A 15 -9.62 -33.30 16.71
C SER A 15 -9.63 -34.29 15.55
N GLU A 16 -10.80 -34.85 15.24
CA GLU A 16 -11.02 -35.47 13.94
C GLU A 16 -10.56 -34.46 12.88
N ASN A 17 -9.51 -34.80 12.12
CA ASN A 17 -9.14 -34.06 10.93
C ASN A 17 -10.25 -34.29 9.90
N ALA A 18 -11.35 -33.54 10.02
CA ALA A 18 -12.34 -33.41 8.97
C ALA A 18 -11.60 -32.94 7.71
N ALA A 19 -11.88 -33.60 6.58
CA ALA A 19 -11.33 -33.16 5.31
C ALA A 19 -11.64 -31.66 5.11
N PRO A 20 -10.68 -30.86 4.59
CA PRO A 20 -10.93 -29.46 4.32
C PRO A 20 -12.16 -29.32 3.42
N MET A 21 -13.01 -28.35 3.71
CA MET A 21 -14.24 -28.12 2.97
C MET A 21 -13.95 -27.77 1.51
N ASP A 22 -14.85 -28.17 0.62
CA ASP A 22 -14.76 -27.78 -0.78
C ASP A 22 -15.08 -26.28 -0.98
N LEU A 23 -14.77 -25.76 -2.17
CA LEU A 23 -14.92 -24.35 -2.50
C LEU A 23 -16.39 -23.88 -2.40
N VAL A 24 -17.34 -24.76 -2.72
CA VAL A 24 -18.77 -24.46 -2.64
C VAL A 24 -19.18 -24.24 -1.19
N THR A 25 -18.82 -25.18 -0.31
CA THR A 25 -19.08 -25.10 1.13
C THR A 25 -18.36 -23.91 1.77
N PHE A 26 -17.12 -23.63 1.34
CA PHE A 26 -16.37 -22.45 1.78
C PHE A 26 -17.09 -21.15 1.40
N ALA A 27 -17.57 -21.05 0.16
CA ALA A 27 -18.31 -19.89 -0.33
C ALA A 27 -19.64 -19.69 0.40
N GLU A 28 -20.38 -20.76 0.65
CA GLU A 28 -21.62 -20.71 1.43
C GLU A 28 -21.39 -20.24 2.87
N ARG A 29 -20.34 -20.77 3.52
CA ARG A 29 -19.98 -20.38 4.88
C ARG A 29 -19.51 -18.93 4.94
N TYR A 30 -18.76 -18.46 3.95
CA TYR A 30 -18.36 -17.06 3.87
C TYR A 30 -19.57 -16.14 3.63
N ALA A 31 -20.46 -16.50 2.71
CA ALA A 31 -21.70 -15.77 2.48
C ALA A 31 -22.59 -15.71 3.73
N ALA A 32 -22.63 -16.78 4.54
CA ALA A 32 -23.31 -16.78 5.84
C ALA A 32 -22.65 -15.80 6.82
N ALA A 33 -21.32 -15.74 6.86
CA ALA A 33 -20.58 -14.78 7.68
C ALA A 33 -20.88 -13.32 7.26
N VAL A 34 -20.98 -13.05 5.95
CA VAL A 34 -21.41 -11.74 5.44
C VAL A 34 -22.84 -11.40 5.89
N ARG A 35 -23.80 -12.33 5.76
CA ARG A 35 -25.19 -12.12 6.23
C ARG A 35 -25.27 -11.90 7.75
N ALA A 36 -24.42 -12.55 8.53
CA ALA A 36 -24.35 -12.34 9.97
C ALA A 36 -23.76 -10.97 10.31
N ALA A 37 -22.73 -10.54 9.58
CA ALA A 37 -22.08 -9.24 9.77
C ALA A 37 -22.97 -8.07 9.32
N TRP A 38 -23.79 -8.28 8.29
CA TRP A 38 -24.74 -7.32 7.71
C TRP A 38 -26.10 -7.98 7.46
N PRO A 39 -27.02 -7.97 8.44
CA PRO A 39 -28.33 -8.62 8.33
C PRO A 39 -29.21 -8.09 7.18
N GLU A 40 -29.01 -6.84 6.77
CA GLU A 40 -29.75 -6.19 5.69
C GLU A 40 -29.13 -6.42 4.30
N ALA A 41 -27.96 -7.09 4.22
CA ALA A 41 -27.29 -7.36 2.96
C ALA A 41 -28.03 -8.41 2.14
N ARG A 42 -28.25 -8.10 0.86
CA ARG A 42 -28.58 -9.12 -0.13
C ARG A 42 -27.30 -9.66 -0.71
N VAL A 43 -27.09 -10.97 -0.53
CA VAL A 43 -25.84 -11.68 -0.82
C VAL A 43 -26.08 -12.76 -1.89
N GLU A 44 -25.30 -12.72 -2.96
CA GLU A 44 -25.34 -13.63 -4.10
C GLU A 44 -23.97 -14.29 -4.27
N ILE A 45 -23.95 -15.61 -4.54
CA ILE A 45 -22.72 -16.37 -4.77
C ILE A 45 -22.59 -16.59 -6.27
N GLY A 46 -21.46 -16.17 -6.84
CA GLY A 46 -21.10 -16.44 -8.23
C GLY A 46 -20.03 -17.51 -8.30
N HIS A 47 -20.27 -18.58 -9.07
CA HIS A 47 -19.26 -19.58 -9.41
C HIS A 47 -18.80 -19.34 -10.85
N GLY A 48 -17.50 -19.10 -11.05
CA GLY A 48 -16.92 -19.06 -12.39
C GLY A 48 -16.21 -20.35 -12.77
N ALA A 49 -15.56 -20.36 -13.94
CA ALA A 49 -14.97 -21.57 -14.51
C ALA A 49 -13.71 -22.03 -13.76
N ALA A 50 -13.01 -21.11 -13.09
CA ALA A 50 -11.87 -21.40 -12.22
C ALA A 50 -12.14 -21.04 -10.75
N THR A 51 -11.35 -21.62 -9.84
CA THR A 51 -11.39 -21.32 -8.39
C THR A 51 -11.29 -19.82 -8.10
N ALA A 52 -10.47 -19.09 -8.87
CA ALA A 52 -10.28 -17.65 -8.74
C ALA A 52 -11.53 -16.83 -9.05
N ASP A 53 -12.45 -17.38 -9.85
CA ASP A 53 -13.65 -16.70 -10.31
C ASP A 53 -14.84 -16.88 -9.33
N THR A 54 -14.68 -17.70 -8.30
CA THR A 54 -15.72 -17.85 -7.27
C THR A 54 -15.73 -16.61 -6.38
N ARG A 55 -16.91 -15.98 -6.27
CA ARG A 55 -17.09 -14.70 -5.59
C ARG A 55 -18.38 -14.65 -4.79
N VAL A 56 -18.40 -13.76 -3.80
CA VAL A 56 -19.59 -13.35 -3.07
C VAL A 56 -19.84 -11.88 -3.36
N ASP A 57 -20.91 -11.59 -4.09
CA ASP A 57 -21.39 -10.25 -4.37
C ASP A 57 -22.47 -9.89 -3.36
N TRP A 58 -22.40 -8.71 -2.76
CA TRP A 58 -23.43 -8.27 -1.83
C TRP A 58 -23.70 -6.78 -1.92
N HIS A 59 -24.92 -6.41 -1.59
CA HIS A 59 -25.37 -5.03 -1.60
C HIS A 59 -26.27 -4.71 -0.40
N LEU A 60 -26.24 -3.45 0.01
CA LEU A 60 -27.05 -2.92 1.11
C LEU A 60 -28.13 -1.96 0.59
N PRO A 61 -29.18 -1.70 1.38
CA PRO A 61 -30.25 -0.78 1.01
C PRO A 61 -29.78 0.67 0.78
N ASP A 62 -28.66 1.07 1.40
CA ASP A 62 -28.03 2.38 1.25
C ASP A 62 -27.33 2.57 -0.12
N GLY A 63 -27.33 1.53 -0.97
CA GLY A 63 -26.71 1.54 -2.29
C GLY A 63 -25.27 1.04 -2.33
N PHE A 64 -24.68 0.70 -1.17
CA PHE A 64 -23.35 0.10 -1.11
C PHE A 64 -23.32 -1.25 -1.84
N LYS A 65 -22.21 -1.53 -2.52
CA LYS A 65 -21.96 -2.78 -3.24
C LYS A 65 -20.53 -3.23 -3.01
N ALA A 66 -20.35 -4.52 -2.77
CA ALA A 66 -19.03 -5.13 -2.64
C ALA A 66 -18.99 -6.52 -3.29
N THR A 67 -17.81 -6.88 -3.79
CA THR A 67 -17.50 -8.18 -4.38
C THR A 67 -16.28 -8.75 -3.69
N HIS A 68 -16.40 -9.94 -3.11
CA HIS A 68 -15.28 -10.66 -2.51
C HIS A 68 -14.94 -11.90 -3.35
N PHE A 69 -13.78 -11.88 -4.00
CA PHE A 69 -13.22 -13.06 -4.65
C PHE A 69 -12.66 -14.02 -3.60
N LEU A 70 -13.01 -15.29 -3.71
CA LEU A 70 -12.71 -16.29 -2.70
C LEU A 70 -11.49 -17.16 -3.02
N GLY A 71 -10.97 -17.12 -4.25
CA GLY A 71 -9.89 -18.01 -4.67
C GLY A 71 -8.65 -17.96 -3.78
N ASN A 72 -8.17 -16.74 -3.46
CA ASN A 72 -6.99 -16.57 -2.60
C ASN A 72 -7.25 -17.01 -1.15
N SER A 73 -8.39 -16.60 -0.58
CA SER A 73 -8.81 -16.99 0.77
C SER A 73 -8.98 -18.50 0.90
N TYR A 74 -9.51 -19.14 -0.14
CA TYR A 74 -9.68 -20.59 -0.20
C TYR A 74 -8.35 -21.33 -0.30
N LEU A 75 -7.41 -20.87 -1.14
CA LEU A 75 -6.06 -21.45 -1.20
C LEU A 75 -5.31 -21.35 0.13
N ARG A 76 -5.44 -20.21 0.83
CA ARG A 76 -4.88 -20.03 2.19
C ARG A 76 -5.54 -20.99 3.18
N TYR A 77 -6.86 -21.13 3.13
CA TYR A 77 -7.59 -22.11 3.95
C TYR A 77 -7.12 -23.55 3.71
N LEU A 78 -6.89 -23.95 2.45
CA LEU A 78 -6.37 -25.29 2.14
C LEU A 78 -4.99 -25.55 2.77
N GLY A 79 -4.15 -24.52 2.89
CA GLY A 79 -2.84 -24.60 3.54
C GLY A 79 -2.92 -24.58 5.07
N ALA A 80 -3.93 -23.92 5.65
CA ALA A 80 -4.13 -23.80 7.09
C ALA A 80 -5.61 -23.82 7.49
N PRO A 81 -6.29 -24.99 7.49
CA PRO A 81 -7.73 -25.06 7.73
C PRO A 81 -8.17 -24.53 9.11
N GLN A 82 -7.27 -24.56 10.09
CA GLN A 82 -7.47 -24.01 11.43
C GLN A 82 -7.60 -22.48 11.46
N GLU A 83 -7.14 -21.77 10.42
CA GLU A 83 -7.19 -20.31 10.33
C GLU A 83 -8.48 -19.77 9.69
N LEU A 84 -9.46 -20.64 9.40
CA LEU A 84 -10.67 -20.26 8.67
C LEU A 84 -11.38 -19.02 9.23
N GLU A 85 -11.56 -18.95 10.55
CA GLU A 85 -12.21 -17.81 11.20
C GLU A 85 -11.38 -16.53 11.07
N ALA A 86 -10.05 -16.62 11.13
CA ALA A 86 -9.16 -15.48 10.96
C ALA A 86 -9.18 -14.96 9.52
N ILE A 87 -9.17 -15.88 8.53
CA ILE A 87 -9.30 -15.57 7.10
C ILE A 87 -10.60 -14.81 6.84
N PHE A 88 -11.71 -15.27 7.42
CA PHE A 88 -13.02 -14.62 7.27
C PHE A 88 -13.03 -13.26 7.95
N ALA A 89 -12.56 -13.17 9.19
CA ALA A 89 -12.53 -11.94 9.96
C ALA A 89 -11.74 -10.83 9.26
N GLU A 90 -10.57 -11.15 8.69
CA GLU A 90 -9.74 -10.21 7.93
C GLU A 90 -10.48 -9.63 6.72
N GLN A 91 -11.12 -10.49 5.92
CA GLN A 91 -11.86 -10.06 4.73
C GLN A 91 -13.12 -9.25 5.08
N LEU A 92 -13.81 -9.62 6.17
CA LEU A 92 -14.96 -8.86 6.68
C LEU A 92 -14.54 -7.51 7.27
N ALA A 93 -13.38 -7.43 7.95
CA ALA A 93 -12.84 -6.18 8.48
C ALA A 93 -12.53 -5.19 7.35
N GLY A 94 -11.91 -5.66 6.27
CA GLY A 94 -11.68 -4.84 5.07
C GLY A 94 -12.99 -4.29 4.49
N ALA A 95 -14.03 -5.12 4.38
CA ALA A 95 -15.35 -4.68 3.94
C ALA A 95 -16.01 -3.65 4.87
N ARG A 96 -15.87 -3.80 6.20
CA ARG A 96 -16.39 -2.83 7.17
C ARG A 96 -15.73 -1.47 7.00
N ALA A 97 -14.43 -1.42 6.74
CA ALA A 97 -13.74 -0.17 6.48
C ALA A 97 -14.30 0.53 5.23
N ILE A 98 -14.39 -0.18 4.11
CA ILE A 98 -14.91 0.37 2.84
C ILE A 98 -16.37 0.83 2.99
N GLN A 99 -17.21 0.06 3.68
CA GLN A 99 -18.61 0.42 3.91
C GLN A 99 -18.73 1.66 4.80
N ARG A 100 -17.93 1.77 5.87
CA ARG A 100 -17.92 2.97 6.72
C ARG A 100 -17.53 4.20 5.92
N ASP A 101 -16.55 4.10 5.04
CA ASP A 101 -16.11 5.20 4.17
C ASP A 101 -17.24 5.61 3.21
N PHE A 102 -17.98 4.64 2.68
CA PHE A 102 -19.18 4.88 1.86
C PHE A 102 -20.30 5.60 2.63
N VAL A 103 -20.61 5.16 3.86
CA VAL A 103 -21.71 5.72 4.68
C VAL A 103 -21.36 7.10 5.24
N SER A 104 -20.11 7.28 5.67
CA SER A 104 -19.65 8.52 6.31
C SER A 104 -19.56 9.67 5.30
N GLY A 105 -19.42 9.36 4.01
CA GLY A 105 -19.11 10.34 2.99
C GLY A 105 -17.74 11.03 3.22
N PRO A 106 -17.27 11.83 2.26
CA PRO A 106 -15.97 12.51 2.31
C PRO A 106 -15.74 13.41 3.54
N GLU A 107 -16.82 13.89 4.16
CA GLU A 107 -16.77 14.96 5.17
C GLU A 107 -16.62 14.45 6.60
N ALA A 108 -16.86 13.17 6.89
CA ALA A 108 -16.90 12.66 8.27
C ALA A 108 -15.67 11.85 8.71
N ALA A 109 -14.71 11.58 7.82
CA ALA A 109 -13.40 11.07 8.23
C ALA A 109 -12.43 12.25 8.34
N ASN A 110 -11.55 12.24 9.35
CA ASN A 110 -10.36 13.09 9.38
C ASN A 110 -9.35 12.65 8.29
N ALA A 111 -9.84 12.42 7.07
CA ALA A 111 -9.07 11.99 5.93
C ALA A 111 -8.10 13.10 5.58
N VAL A 112 -6.81 12.80 5.68
CA VAL A 112 -5.76 13.70 5.21
C VAL A 112 -5.35 13.25 3.82
N ILE A 113 -5.26 14.21 2.90
CA ILE A 113 -4.69 13.92 1.59
C ILE A 113 -3.17 13.93 1.75
N LEU A 114 -2.52 12.82 1.39
CA LEU A 114 -1.06 12.68 1.45
C LEU A 114 -0.47 12.31 0.08
N PRO A 115 0.71 12.86 -0.25
CA PRO A 115 1.41 12.52 -1.48
C PRO A 115 2.13 11.18 -1.33
N VAL A 116 2.06 10.33 -2.36
CA VAL A 116 2.84 9.08 -2.41
C VAL A 116 3.51 8.93 -3.77
N LEU A 117 4.72 8.37 -3.74
CA LEU A 117 5.50 8.09 -4.94
C LEU A 117 5.14 6.71 -5.48
N LYS A 118 5.04 6.60 -6.80
CA LYS A 118 4.88 5.36 -7.56
C LYS A 118 5.78 5.38 -8.78
N THR A 119 5.81 4.27 -9.52
CA THR A 119 6.50 4.20 -10.81
C THR A 119 5.54 4.43 -11.96
N ARG A 120 6.08 4.87 -13.10
CA ARG A 120 5.33 4.90 -14.36
C ARG A 120 4.80 3.51 -14.76
N GLY A 121 5.59 2.46 -14.51
CA GLY A 121 5.17 1.07 -14.77
C GLY A 121 3.98 0.62 -13.92
N TRP A 122 3.89 1.07 -12.65
CA TRP A 122 2.71 0.86 -11.81
C TRP A 122 1.46 1.47 -12.44
N HIS A 123 1.56 2.71 -12.92
CA HIS A 123 0.46 3.41 -13.59
C HIS A 123 0.03 2.69 -14.90
N GLU A 124 0.98 2.27 -15.72
CA GLU A 124 0.71 1.52 -16.97
C GLU A 124 0.01 0.18 -16.70
N THR A 125 0.45 -0.54 -15.67
CA THR A 125 -0.16 -1.80 -15.25
C THR A 125 -1.60 -1.60 -14.79
N ALA A 126 -1.85 -0.56 -13.97
CA ALA A 126 -3.18 -0.24 -13.49
C ALA A 126 -4.13 0.19 -14.63
N LEU A 127 -3.63 0.95 -15.62
CA LEU A 127 -4.36 1.28 -16.85
C LEU A 127 -4.73 0.02 -17.65
N GLN A 128 -3.79 -0.93 -17.79
CA GLN A 128 -4.02 -2.17 -18.52
C GLN A 128 -5.09 -3.04 -17.85
N GLN A 129 -5.08 -3.10 -16.51
CA GLN A 129 -6.11 -3.80 -15.74
C GLN A 129 -7.48 -3.16 -15.93
N ALA A 130 -7.60 -1.83 -15.80
CA ALA A 130 -8.87 -1.12 -15.97
C ALA A 130 -9.50 -1.37 -17.36
N ARG A 131 -8.68 -1.34 -18.42
CA ARG A 131 -9.12 -1.66 -19.79
C ARG A 131 -9.61 -3.10 -19.94
N SER A 132 -8.96 -4.05 -19.27
CA SER A 132 -9.33 -5.47 -19.33
C SER A 132 -10.69 -5.76 -18.68
N PHE A 133 -11.13 -4.93 -17.74
CA PHE A 133 -12.45 -5.01 -17.10
C PHE A 133 -13.54 -4.19 -17.81
N GLY A 134 -13.26 -3.61 -19.00
CA GLY A 134 -14.23 -2.80 -19.74
C GLY A 134 -14.59 -1.48 -19.07
N SER A 135 -13.86 -1.10 -18.03
CA SER A 135 -14.01 0.18 -17.33
C SER A 135 -13.09 1.21 -17.99
N GLU A 136 -13.51 1.75 -19.12
CA GLU A 136 -12.86 2.94 -19.70
C GLU A 136 -13.12 4.21 -18.87
N SER A 137 -14.10 4.19 -17.96
CA SER A 137 -14.46 5.35 -17.16
C SER A 137 -13.56 5.50 -15.93
N MET A 138 -12.65 6.47 -16.03
CA MET A 138 -11.82 7.08 -14.98
C MET A 138 -10.86 6.14 -14.26
N LEU A 139 -9.57 6.43 -14.43
CA LEU A 139 -8.53 5.95 -13.52
C LEU A 139 -8.94 6.26 -12.07
N PRO A 140 -8.85 5.31 -11.14
CA PRO A 140 -9.24 5.55 -9.76
C PRO A 140 -8.26 6.44 -8.99
N PHE A 141 -7.26 7.03 -9.66
CA PHE A 141 -6.19 7.80 -9.04
C PHE A 141 -5.63 8.86 -9.99
N ILE A 142 -5.11 9.94 -9.39
CA ILE A 142 -4.40 11.03 -10.08
C ILE A 142 -2.94 10.65 -10.27
N VAL A 143 -2.33 10.96 -11.42
CA VAL A 143 -0.91 10.70 -11.68
C VAL A 143 -0.25 11.94 -12.28
N GLU A 144 0.85 12.37 -11.67
CA GLU A 144 1.67 13.48 -12.13
C GLU A 144 3.12 13.03 -12.31
N PRO A 145 3.81 13.41 -13.41
CA PRO A 145 5.24 13.15 -13.54
C PRO A 145 6.02 13.85 -12.41
N LEU A 146 6.95 13.14 -11.78
CA LEU A 146 7.84 13.71 -10.76
C LEU A 146 9.28 13.85 -11.30
N ALA A 147 9.99 12.74 -11.45
CA ALA A 147 11.35 12.72 -11.99
C ALA A 147 11.66 11.33 -12.57
N GLY A 148 12.22 11.27 -13.78
CA GLY A 148 12.54 9.99 -14.42
C GLY A 148 11.32 9.08 -14.58
N ASP A 149 11.39 7.91 -13.93
CA ASP A 149 10.33 6.91 -13.86
C ASP A 149 9.42 7.05 -12.62
N LEU A 150 9.74 7.95 -11.69
CA LEU A 150 8.88 8.28 -10.56
C LEU A 150 7.72 9.18 -11.00
N VAL A 151 6.56 8.87 -10.44
CA VAL A 151 5.34 9.65 -10.55
C VAL A 151 4.81 9.96 -9.15
N LEU A 152 4.13 11.09 -9.03
CA LEU A 152 3.39 11.49 -7.85
C LEU A 152 1.92 11.09 -8.00
N THR A 153 1.35 10.54 -6.94
CA THR A 153 -0.08 10.31 -6.79
C THR A 153 -0.51 10.70 -5.38
N TYR A 154 -1.80 10.67 -5.10
CA TYR A 154 -2.36 11.13 -3.84
C TYR A 154 -3.26 10.05 -3.25
N VAL A 155 -3.20 9.94 -1.94
CA VAL A 155 -4.10 9.09 -1.16
C VAL A 155 -4.95 9.93 -0.23
N GLU A 156 -6.12 9.44 0.08
CA GLU A 156 -6.87 9.79 1.27
C GLU A 156 -6.52 8.78 2.35
N ASP A 157 -5.93 9.28 3.43
CA ASP A 157 -5.52 8.47 4.56
C ASP A 157 -6.37 8.82 5.78
N THR A 158 -7.00 7.81 6.35
CA THR A 158 -7.81 7.85 7.56
C THR A 158 -7.18 6.91 8.60
N PRO A 159 -7.54 7.01 9.90
CA PRO A 159 -7.03 6.09 10.90
C PRO A 159 -7.26 4.60 10.60
N ASP A 160 -8.22 4.28 9.73
CA ASP A 160 -8.63 2.91 9.45
C ASP A 160 -8.51 2.49 7.98
N SER A 161 -8.23 3.41 7.06
CA SER A 161 -8.18 3.11 5.62
C SER A 161 -7.27 4.08 4.87
N MET A 162 -6.63 3.57 3.82
CA MET A 162 -5.82 4.35 2.90
C MET A 162 -6.26 3.99 1.48
N SER A 163 -6.76 4.97 0.73
CA SER A 163 -7.26 4.78 -0.64
C SER A 163 -6.74 5.88 -1.57
N PHE A 164 -6.54 5.58 -2.84
CA PHE A 164 -6.12 6.62 -3.79
C PHE A 164 -7.22 7.64 -4.04
N LEU A 165 -6.84 8.91 -4.15
CA LEU A 165 -7.73 10.00 -4.51
C LEU A 165 -8.01 9.97 -6.01
N SER A 166 -9.27 9.75 -6.38
CA SER A 166 -9.69 9.74 -7.79
C SER A 166 -9.79 11.16 -8.37
N PRO A 167 -9.63 11.33 -9.69
CA PRO A 167 -9.82 12.63 -10.35
C PRO A 167 -11.22 13.22 -10.13
N SER A 168 -12.28 12.40 -10.19
CA SER A 168 -13.65 12.85 -9.93
C SER A 168 -13.88 13.29 -8.49
N GLU A 169 -13.18 12.68 -7.54
CA GLU A 169 -13.24 13.07 -6.14
C GLU A 169 -12.56 14.42 -5.92
N ALA A 170 -11.36 14.59 -6.47
CA ALA A 170 -10.63 15.85 -6.39
C ALA A 170 -11.43 17.00 -7.03
N GLU A 171 -12.01 16.78 -8.21
CA GLU A 171 -12.87 17.77 -8.88
C GLU A 171 -14.11 18.10 -8.04
N ARG A 172 -14.78 17.09 -7.46
CA ARG A 172 -15.95 17.32 -6.60
C ARG A 172 -15.61 18.14 -5.36
N ARG A 173 -14.41 17.98 -4.80
CA ARG A 173 -13.90 18.77 -3.67
C ARG A 173 -13.31 20.12 -4.07
N GLY A 174 -13.31 20.46 -5.36
CA GLY A 174 -12.80 21.72 -5.87
C GLY A 174 -11.27 21.81 -5.85
N PHE A 175 -10.57 20.68 -5.83
CA PHE A 175 -9.11 20.65 -5.96
C PHE A 175 -8.71 20.77 -7.42
N ASP A 176 -8.00 21.83 -7.75
CA ASP A 176 -7.12 21.83 -8.92
C ASP A 176 -5.76 21.21 -8.57
N ARG A 177 -4.90 21.05 -9.59
CA ARG A 177 -3.57 20.44 -9.43
C ARG A 177 -2.71 21.14 -8.36
N GLU A 178 -2.63 22.46 -8.43
CA GLU A 178 -1.73 23.24 -7.57
C GLU A 178 -2.21 23.23 -6.11
N THR A 179 -3.52 23.39 -5.91
CA THR A 179 -4.15 23.35 -4.59
C THR A 179 -4.03 21.96 -3.97
N LEU A 180 -4.24 20.90 -4.77
CA LEU A 180 -4.05 19.52 -4.32
C LEU A 180 -2.61 19.25 -3.87
N TYR A 181 -1.65 19.63 -4.70
CA TYR A 181 -0.23 19.46 -4.40
C TYR A 181 0.17 20.19 -3.11
N THR A 182 -0.22 21.46 -2.99
CA THR A 182 0.07 22.29 -1.81
C THR A 182 -0.56 21.69 -0.55
N GLN A 183 -1.84 21.32 -0.61
CA GLN A 183 -2.55 20.71 0.52
C GLN A 183 -1.91 19.39 0.97
N ALA A 184 -1.46 18.57 0.01
CA ALA A 184 -0.81 17.30 0.29
C ALA A 184 0.55 17.51 0.97
N LEU A 185 1.35 18.47 0.51
CA LEU A 185 2.63 18.83 1.16
C LEU A 185 2.44 19.44 2.55
N ASP A 186 1.42 20.28 2.74
CA ASP A 186 1.08 20.85 4.05
C ASP A 186 0.71 19.76 5.06
N ASN A 187 -0.03 18.73 4.60
CA ASN A 187 -0.34 17.56 5.42
C ASN A 187 0.90 16.73 5.73
N LEU A 188 1.76 16.47 4.75
CA LEU A 188 3.01 15.72 4.93
C LEU A 188 3.98 16.45 5.88
N THR A 189 3.99 17.78 5.88
CA THR A 189 4.83 18.61 6.77
C THR A 189 4.61 18.30 8.25
N ARG A 190 3.41 17.84 8.61
CA ARG A 190 3.07 17.45 9.99
C ARG A 190 3.88 16.25 10.51
N PHE A 191 4.49 15.47 9.62
CA PHE A 191 5.32 14.30 9.94
C PHE A 191 6.80 14.68 10.18
N LEU A 192 7.23 15.90 9.86
CA LEU A 192 8.63 16.34 10.07
C LEU A 192 9.14 16.19 11.52
N PRO A 193 8.33 16.39 12.58
CA PRO A 193 8.79 16.15 13.95
C PRO A 193 9.09 14.68 14.25
N GLU A 194 8.47 13.74 13.53
CA GLU A 194 8.63 12.29 13.70
C GLU A 194 9.70 11.70 12.77
N LEU A 195 10.12 12.46 11.76
CA LEU A 195 11.18 12.06 10.83
C LEU A 195 12.50 11.85 11.55
N ASP A 196 12.96 10.59 11.58
CA ASP A 196 14.25 10.17 12.11
C ASP A 196 15.29 10.09 10.98
N VAL A 197 16.26 10.99 11.01
CA VAL A 197 17.36 11.01 10.04
C VAL A 197 18.58 10.38 10.69
N GLN A 198 18.89 9.17 10.24
CA GLN A 198 19.97 8.36 10.79
C GLN A 198 21.16 8.35 9.85
N GLY A 199 22.37 8.26 10.40
CA GLY A 199 23.59 8.16 9.61
C GLY A 199 24.69 9.10 10.09
N GLY A 200 25.58 9.47 9.18
CA GLY A 200 26.74 10.32 9.45
C GLY A 200 27.84 10.12 8.40
N GLY A 201 28.81 11.03 8.38
CA GLY A 201 29.94 10.93 7.45
C GLY A 201 29.54 11.02 5.97
N GLY A 202 28.49 11.79 5.65
CA GLY A 202 28.03 12.00 4.27
C GLY A 202 27.01 10.97 3.76
N ARG A 203 26.58 10.00 4.58
CA ARG A 203 25.59 8.96 4.22
C ARG A 203 24.45 8.94 5.24
N TYR A 204 23.21 9.04 4.76
CA TYR A 204 22.03 9.11 5.63
C TYR A 204 20.87 8.28 5.11
N VAL A 205 20.00 7.88 6.03
CA VAL A 205 18.69 7.27 5.77
C VAL A 205 17.65 8.10 6.52
N ALA A 206 16.58 8.49 5.83
CA ALA A 206 15.43 9.15 6.42
C ALA A 206 14.33 8.11 6.68
N ARG A 207 13.88 7.99 7.93
CA ARG A 207 12.88 7.02 8.38
C ARG A 207 11.72 7.72 9.08
N LEU A 208 10.53 7.17 8.89
CA LEU A 208 9.26 7.66 9.40
C LEU A 208 8.42 6.45 9.86
N ASP A 209 7.48 5.98 9.03
CA ASP A 209 6.43 5.04 9.43
C ASP A 209 6.38 3.78 8.54
N ARG A 210 7.32 3.63 7.59
CA ARG A 210 7.36 2.56 6.57
C ARG A 210 6.29 2.66 5.50
N ASN A 211 5.63 3.82 5.37
CA ASN A 211 4.63 4.07 4.35
C ASN A 211 4.90 5.36 3.56
N TYR A 212 5.32 6.42 4.25
CA TYR A 212 5.56 7.75 3.67
C TYR A 212 7.03 8.17 3.68
N ASP A 213 7.98 7.28 4.01
CA ASP A 213 9.41 7.60 4.07
C ASP A 213 9.91 8.18 2.75
N ALA A 214 9.62 7.51 1.63
CA ALA A 214 9.99 7.99 0.30
C ALA A 214 9.38 9.36 -0.03
N SER A 215 8.16 9.65 0.46
CA SER A 215 7.49 10.93 0.23
C SER A 215 8.21 12.09 0.92
N MET A 216 9.01 11.83 1.95
CA MET A 216 9.77 12.87 2.66
C MET A 216 10.82 13.56 1.79
N VAL A 217 11.18 12.98 0.63
CA VAL A 217 12.01 13.66 -0.38
C VAL A 217 11.36 14.95 -0.90
N LEU A 218 10.03 15.01 -0.95
CA LEU A 218 9.28 16.19 -1.41
C LEU A 218 9.41 17.38 -0.45
N LEU A 219 9.79 17.11 0.80
CA LEU A 219 10.01 18.13 1.83
C LEU A 219 11.49 18.27 2.18
N PHE A 220 12.39 17.81 1.31
CA PHE A 220 13.83 17.78 1.62
C PHE A 220 14.37 19.13 2.12
N ASP A 221 13.96 20.24 1.51
CA ASP A 221 14.39 21.57 1.93
C ASP A 221 14.02 21.93 3.37
N HIS A 222 12.98 21.31 3.94
CA HIS A 222 12.54 21.52 5.32
C HIS A 222 13.35 20.75 6.37
N TRP A 223 14.13 19.75 5.95
CA TRP A 223 14.94 18.93 6.86
C TRP A 223 16.40 18.78 6.43
N ARG A 224 16.82 19.49 5.37
CA ARG A 224 18.20 19.50 4.85
C ARG A 224 19.26 19.89 5.88
N ASP A 225 18.89 20.62 6.93
CA ASP A 225 19.77 21.05 8.02
C ASP A 225 20.11 19.91 9.00
N ARG A 226 19.40 18.78 8.92
CA ARG A 226 19.65 17.56 9.73
C ARG A 226 20.79 16.70 9.20
N ILE A 227 21.40 17.08 8.08
CA ILE A 227 22.46 16.31 7.40
C ILE A 227 23.67 17.18 7.07
N GLU A 228 24.83 16.52 6.93
CA GLU A 228 26.06 17.13 6.42
C GLU A 228 26.61 16.25 5.29
N ILE A 229 26.65 16.80 4.07
CA ILE A 229 27.06 16.13 2.81
C ILE A 229 27.96 17.04 1.96
N LYS A 230 28.71 16.46 1.02
CA LYS A 230 29.54 17.20 0.06
C LYS A 230 28.83 17.36 -1.29
N GLY A 231 28.72 18.58 -1.79
CA GLY A 231 27.97 18.88 -3.01
C GLY A 231 26.46 18.83 -2.80
N ASP A 232 25.73 18.45 -3.84
CA ASP A 232 24.28 18.38 -3.84
C ASP A 232 23.78 17.04 -3.26
N PRO A 233 22.58 16.99 -2.65
CA PRO A 233 22.01 15.73 -2.15
C PRO A 233 21.59 14.81 -3.30
N VAL A 234 22.10 13.59 -3.27
CA VAL A 234 21.75 12.48 -4.18
C VAL A 234 21.01 11.41 -3.39
N PHE A 235 19.82 11.05 -3.85
CA PHE A 235 18.88 10.12 -3.22
C PHE A 235 18.80 8.79 -3.97
N ALA A 236 18.69 7.71 -3.22
CA ALA A 236 18.04 6.48 -3.66
C ALA A 236 16.61 6.45 -3.09
N ILE A 237 15.64 6.31 -3.99
CA ILE A 237 14.20 6.20 -3.67
C ILE A 237 13.72 4.87 -4.24
N ALA A 238 14.14 3.79 -3.59
CA ALA A 238 14.10 2.44 -4.15
C ALA A 238 12.85 1.64 -3.76
N ALA A 239 12.21 1.99 -2.66
CA ALA A 239 10.92 1.48 -2.21
C ALA A 239 10.20 2.55 -1.39
N ARG A 240 8.89 2.38 -1.12
CA ARG A 240 8.11 3.39 -0.37
C ARG A 240 8.69 3.73 1.00
N ASP A 241 9.37 2.78 1.62
CA ASP A 241 9.95 2.82 2.95
C ASP A 241 11.47 3.01 2.96
N GLU A 242 12.06 3.29 1.78
CA GLU A 242 13.51 3.35 1.58
C GLU A 242 13.92 4.68 0.96
N LEU A 243 14.26 5.64 1.83
CA LEU A 243 14.79 6.96 1.45
C LEU A 243 16.23 7.12 1.99
N MET A 244 17.20 6.94 1.12
CA MET A 244 18.63 7.05 1.43
C MET A 244 19.26 8.17 0.64
N LEU A 245 20.31 8.79 1.18
CA LEU A 245 21.03 9.84 0.47
C LEU A 245 22.52 9.94 0.82
N CYS A 246 23.25 10.56 -0.09
CA CYS A 246 24.64 10.98 0.09
C CYS A 246 24.92 12.29 -0.66
N GLY A 247 26.15 12.79 -0.58
CA GLY A 247 26.60 13.96 -1.34
C GLY A 247 27.06 13.61 -2.75
N SER A 248 26.74 14.45 -3.73
CA SER A 248 27.11 14.25 -5.15
C SER A 248 28.61 14.26 -5.42
N GLU A 249 29.42 14.81 -4.51
CA GLU A 249 30.89 14.85 -4.62
C GLU A 249 31.58 13.71 -3.86
N ASP A 250 30.82 12.72 -3.39
CA ASP A 250 31.33 11.52 -2.73
C ASP A 250 31.10 10.30 -3.63
N ASP A 251 31.98 10.12 -4.61
CA ASP A 251 31.88 9.08 -5.65
C ASP A 251 31.73 7.67 -5.07
N ASP A 252 32.44 7.36 -3.97
CA ASP A 252 32.36 6.06 -3.29
C ASP A 252 30.96 5.85 -2.68
N SER A 253 30.41 6.89 -2.03
CA SER A 253 29.05 6.85 -1.47
C SER A 253 27.99 6.76 -2.56
N VAL A 254 28.16 7.48 -3.67
CA VAL A 254 27.25 7.43 -4.82
C VAL A 254 27.24 6.04 -5.46
N ALA A 255 28.41 5.42 -5.65
CA ALA A 255 28.52 4.07 -6.18
C ALA A 255 27.81 3.06 -5.25
N SER A 256 28.09 3.12 -3.93
CA SER A 256 27.43 2.27 -2.95
C SER A 256 25.92 2.49 -2.90
N LEU A 257 25.45 3.74 -3.02
CA LEU A 257 24.04 4.08 -3.00
C LEU A 257 23.30 3.52 -4.22
N ARG A 258 23.97 3.49 -5.39
CA ARG A 258 23.44 2.86 -6.61
C ARG A 258 23.26 1.35 -6.45
N ASP A 259 24.26 0.66 -5.91
CA ASP A 259 24.18 -0.80 -5.70
C ASP A 259 23.01 -1.17 -4.76
N ILE A 260 22.85 -0.40 -3.66
CA ILE A 260 21.76 -0.58 -2.70
C ILE A 260 20.39 -0.32 -3.35
N ALA A 261 20.27 0.75 -4.16
CA ALA A 261 19.03 1.06 -4.87
C ALA A 261 18.62 -0.06 -5.82
N ASP A 262 19.60 -0.64 -6.52
CA ASP A 262 19.39 -1.75 -7.45
C ASP A 262 18.89 -3.01 -6.74
N GLU A 263 19.48 -3.36 -5.60
CA GLU A 263 19.10 -4.53 -4.79
C GLU A 263 17.69 -4.38 -4.21
N ILE A 264 17.37 -3.23 -3.62
CA ILE A 264 16.07 -2.98 -2.99
C ILE A 264 14.96 -2.96 -4.04
N ALA A 265 15.15 -2.25 -5.15
CA ALA A 265 14.12 -2.12 -6.18
C ALA A 265 13.81 -3.45 -6.89
N LEU A 266 14.72 -4.43 -6.85
CA LEU A 266 14.51 -5.79 -7.37
C LEU A 266 13.82 -6.73 -6.38
N SER A 267 13.93 -6.48 -5.08
CA SER A 267 13.46 -7.39 -4.03
C SER A 267 12.18 -6.92 -3.33
N SER A 268 11.89 -5.61 -3.32
CA SER A 268 10.72 -5.05 -2.65
C SER A 268 9.42 -5.28 -3.43
N SER A 269 8.35 -5.66 -2.73
CA SER A 269 6.99 -5.71 -3.29
C SER A 269 6.36 -4.33 -3.50
N TYR A 270 6.98 -3.29 -2.95
CA TYR A 270 6.58 -1.88 -3.08
C TYR A 270 7.73 -1.06 -3.67
N ASN A 271 8.41 -1.66 -4.65
CA ASN A 271 9.54 -1.05 -5.30
C ASN A 271 9.17 0.24 -6.05
N LEU A 272 10.13 1.15 -6.06
CA LEU A 272 10.09 2.41 -6.77
C LEU A 272 11.15 2.39 -7.87
N SER A 273 12.17 3.25 -7.80
CA SER A 273 13.13 3.41 -8.89
C SER A 273 14.50 2.83 -8.57
N ARG A 274 15.17 2.32 -9.60
CA ARG A 274 16.59 1.93 -9.56
C ARG A 274 17.52 3.12 -9.80
N ALA A 275 16.98 4.23 -10.33
CA ALA A 275 17.76 5.42 -10.59
C ALA A 275 18.11 6.13 -9.27
N LEU A 276 19.21 6.89 -9.31
CA LEU A 276 19.49 7.90 -8.30
C LEU A 276 18.90 9.24 -8.75
N PHE A 277 18.56 10.07 -7.78
CA PHE A 277 17.95 11.37 -8.01
C PHE A 277 18.73 12.46 -7.31
N ILE A 278 18.88 13.62 -7.93
CA ILE A 278 19.57 14.76 -7.35
C ILE A 278 18.57 15.88 -7.08
N HIS A 279 18.68 16.52 -5.92
CA HIS A 279 17.82 17.66 -5.57
C HIS A 279 18.55 18.98 -5.86
N ARG A 280 18.07 19.72 -6.87
CA ARG A 280 18.62 21.00 -7.33
C ARG A 280 17.49 21.98 -7.60
N ASP A 281 17.71 23.25 -7.28
CA ASP A 281 16.76 24.34 -7.56
C ASP A 281 15.34 24.07 -7.03
N GLY A 282 15.23 23.41 -5.88
CA GLY A 282 13.93 23.06 -5.25
C GLY A 282 13.19 21.91 -5.91
N GLY A 283 13.85 21.12 -6.78
CA GLY A 283 13.22 20.03 -7.51
C GLY A 283 14.10 18.78 -7.61
N LEU A 284 13.43 17.65 -7.81
CA LEU A 284 14.07 16.35 -8.00
C LEU A 284 14.36 16.12 -9.50
N GLN A 285 15.57 15.70 -9.82
CA GLN A 285 16.00 15.37 -11.19
C GLN A 285 16.69 14.02 -11.20
N VAL A 286 16.70 13.31 -12.34
CA VAL A 286 17.49 12.08 -12.46
C VAL A 286 18.97 12.42 -12.36
N PHE A 287 19.68 11.74 -11.46
CA PHE A 287 21.12 11.89 -11.33
C PHE A 287 21.82 11.04 -12.41
N ALA A 288 22.23 11.70 -13.48
CA ALA A 288 23.11 11.11 -14.48
C ALA A 288 24.56 11.26 -14.02
N SER A 289 25.19 10.15 -13.64
CA SER A 289 26.64 10.05 -13.47
C SER A 289 27.27 9.49 -14.74
#